data_AF-K0B4Y1-F1
#
_entry.id   AF-K0B4Y1-F1
#
_cell.length_a   1.000
_cell.length_b   1.000
_cell.length_c   1.000
_cell.angle_alpha   90.00
_cell.angle_beta   90.00
_cell.angle_gamma   90.00
#
_symmetry.space_group_name_H-M   'P 1'
#
loop_
_entity.id
_entity.type
_entity.pdbx_description
1 polymer ?
#
loop_
_entity_poly.entity_id
_entity_poly.type
_entity_poly.pdbx_seq_one_letter_code
_entity_poly.pdbx_strand_id
1 'polypeptide(L)'
;MVGHYTNEGEKIRDKFLDESALDMFWFIDEKAAYGGRSALLPMIKTIFSNRVRKFSVDEINEQCSQDCKTVKAVFVRSSSLISNSRIIKNYDEVHK
;
A
#
# COMPACT_ATOMS: atom_id res chain seq x y z
N MET A 1 -6.03 6.06 1.04
CA MET A 1 -4.65 5.59 1.31
C MET A 1 -4.42 5.75 2.80
N VAL A 2 -4.00 4.71 3.51
CA VAL A 2 -3.71 4.80 4.96
C VAL A 2 -2.21 4.99 5.12
N GLY A 3 -1.79 6.07 5.78
CA GLY A 3 -0.38 6.35 6.02
C GLY A 3 0.16 5.48 7.16
N HIS A 4 1.42 5.05 7.07
CA HIS A 4 2.04 4.17 8.08
C HIS A 4 2.06 4.74 9.50
N TYR A 5 1.98 6.07 9.63
CA TYR A 5 2.02 6.78 10.92
C TYR A 5 0.64 7.26 11.41
N THR A 6 -0.45 6.87 10.74
CA THR A 6 -1.79 7.06 11.32
C THR A 6 -2.10 5.90 12.26
N ASN A 7 -2.98 6.10 13.23
CA ASN A 7 -3.39 5.05 14.17
C ASN A 7 -3.90 3.79 13.44
N GLU A 8 -4.59 3.96 12.32
CA GLU A 8 -5.06 2.88 11.46
C GLU A 8 -3.90 2.19 10.74
N GLY A 9 -2.92 2.96 10.25
CA GLY A 9 -1.73 2.44 9.59
C GLY A 9 -0.85 1.62 10.53
N GLU A 10 -0.68 2.07 11.76
CA GLU A 10 0.05 1.32 12.80
C GLU A 10 -0.63 -0.01 13.11
N LYS A 11 -1.97 -0.01 13.28
CA LYS A 11 -2.74 -1.25 13.48
C LYS A 11 -2.63 -2.21 12.31
N ILE A 12 -2.64 -1.71 11.07
CA ILE A 12 -2.47 -2.54 9.87
C ILE A 12 -1.06 -3.14 9.84
N ARG A 13 -0.03 -2.32 10.11
CA ARG A 13 1.37 -2.77 10.20
C ARG A 13 1.49 -3.90 11.20
N ASP A 14 1.08 -3.68 12.43
CA ASP A 14 1.32 -4.62 13.54
C ASP A 14 0.54 -5.93 13.35
N LYS A 15 -0.55 -5.91 12.57
CA LYS A 15 -1.39 -7.10 12.33
C LYS A 15 -1.00 -7.90 11.08
N PHE A 16 -0.59 -7.24 10.00
CA PHE A 16 -0.48 -7.86 8.68
C PHE A 16 0.92 -7.81 8.07
N LEU A 17 1.81 -6.97 8.59
CA LEU A 17 3.13 -6.73 8.01
C LEU A 17 4.23 -7.13 9.00
N ASP A 18 5.41 -7.44 8.46
CA ASP A 18 6.60 -7.75 9.26
C ASP A 18 7.48 -6.49 9.45
N GLU A 19 8.70 -6.68 9.95
CA GLU A 19 9.67 -5.61 10.18
C GLU A 19 9.93 -4.72 8.95
N SER A 20 9.65 -5.20 7.73
CA SER A 20 9.84 -4.44 6.49
C SER A 20 8.65 -3.53 6.12
N ALA A 21 7.68 -3.39 7.01
CA ALA A 21 6.47 -2.59 6.77
C ALA A 21 6.76 -1.14 6.35
N LEU A 22 7.83 -0.53 6.88
CA LEU A 22 8.19 0.86 6.61
C LEU A 22 9.10 1.03 5.37
N ASP A 23 9.62 -0.06 4.81
CA ASP A 23 10.61 -0.02 3.73
C ASP A 23 9.98 0.20 2.34
N MET A 24 8.67 -0.02 2.22
CA MET A 24 7.98 0.02 0.92
C MET A 24 6.48 0.29 1.05
N PHE A 25 5.85 0.57 -0.09
CA PHE A 25 4.39 0.59 -0.19
C PHE A 25 3.83 -0.83 -0.14
N TRP A 26 2.63 -0.99 0.43
CA TRP A 26 1.93 -2.26 0.52
C TRP A 26 0.52 -2.20 -0.06
N PHE A 27 0.16 -3.22 -0.83
CA PHE A 27 -1.20 -3.52 -1.24
C PHE A 27 -1.64 -4.79 -0.55
N ILE A 28 -2.72 -4.74 0.24
CA ILE A 28 -3.21 -5.87 1.03
C ILE A 28 -4.58 -6.27 0.50
N ASP A 29 -4.75 -7.56 0.17
CA ASP A 29 -6.03 -8.15 -0.18
C ASP A 29 -6.38 -9.33 0.74
N GLU A 30 -7.48 -10.01 0.42
CA GLU A 30 -7.96 -11.19 1.15
C GLU A 30 -6.99 -12.39 1.17
N LYS A 31 -5.95 -12.39 0.33
CA LYS A 31 -5.01 -13.52 0.17
C LYS A 31 -3.65 -13.22 0.75
N ALA A 32 -3.15 -12.00 0.54
CA ALA A 32 -1.80 -11.63 0.91
C ALA A 32 -1.60 -10.11 1.01
N ALA A 33 -0.55 -9.72 1.73
CA ALA A 33 0.06 -8.41 1.63
C ALA A 33 1.21 -8.44 0.60
N TYR A 34 1.13 -7.59 -0.42
CA TYR A 34 2.12 -7.45 -1.47
C TYR A 34 2.86 -6.12 -1.30
N GLY A 35 4.18 -6.16 -1.17
CA GLY A 35 5.04 -5.00 -0.96
C GLY A 35 5.83 -4.61 -2.21
N GLY A 36 5.99 -3.30 -2.43
CA GLY A 36 6.78 -2.71 -3.52
C GLY A 36 6.31 -3.16 -4.90
N ARG A 37 7.23 -3.66 -5.73
CA ARG A 37 6.92 -4.07 -7.11
C ARG A 37 5.90 -5.20 -7.20
N SER A 38 5.87 -6.10 -6.21
CA SER A 38 4.89 -7.20 -6.15
C SER A 38 3.45 -6.70 -6.01
N ALA A 39 3.24 -5.49 -5.51
CA ALA A 39 1.93 -4.86 -5.33
C ALA A 39 1.29 -4.36 -6.63
N LEU A 40 2.11 -4.05 -7.65
CA LEU A 40 1.65 -3.36 -8.86
C LEU A 40 0.61 -4.17 -9.65
N LEU A 41 0.89 -5.45 -9.90
CA LEU A 41 -0.01 -6.30 -10.68
C LEU A 41 -1.33 -6.59 -9.94
N PRO A 42 -1.34 -6.99 -8.65
CA PRO A 42 -2.57 -7.12 -7.86
C PRO A 42 -3.39 -5.82 -7.79
N MET A 43 -2.73 -4.68 -7.63
CA MET A 43 -3.38 -3.38 -7.57
C MET A 43 -4.06 -3.02 -8.90
N ILE A 44 -3.31 -3.10 -10.01
CA ILE A 44 -3.85 -2.83 -11.36
C ILE A 44 -5.02 -3.78 -11.64
N LYS A 45 -4.86 -5.08 -11.36
CA LYS A 45 -5.92 -6.06 -11.54
C LYS A 45 -7.17 -5.69 -10.75
N THR A 46 -7.02 -5.20 -9.52
CA THR A 46 -8.16 -4.76 -8.69
C THR A 46 -8.85 -3.55 -9.29
N ILE A 47 -8.10 -2.54 -9.74
CA ILE A 47 -8.64 -1.32 -10.39
C ILE A 47 -9.46 -1.67 -11.63
N PHE A 48 -8.97 -2.58 -12.48
CA PHE A 48 -9.65 -2.98 -13.71
C PHE A 48 -10.66 -4.13 -13.54
N SER A 49 -10.78 -4.70 -12.35
CA SER A 49 -11.80 -5.71 -12.10
C SER A 49 -13.16 -5.04 -11.86
N ASN A 50 -14.22 -5.51 -12.52
CA ASN A 50 -15.60 -5.06 -12.25
C ASN A 50 -16.10 -5.40 -10.82
N ARG A 51 -15.23 -5.90 -9.92
CA ARG A 51 -15.50 -6.01 -8.48
C ARG A 51 -15.32 -4.64 -7.84
N VAL A 52 -16.27 -3.74 -8.12
CA VAL A 52 -16.38 -2.46 -7.44
C VAL A 52 -16.81 -2.72 -5.99
N ARG A 53 -15.86 -2.95 -5.07
CA ARG A 53 -16.08 -2.48 -3.71
C ARG A 53 -16.03 -0.96 -3.82
N LYS A 54 -17.15 -0.29 -3.54
CA LYS A 54 -17.21 1.17 -3.42
C LYS A 54 -16.17 1.56 -2.37
N PHE A 55 -14.97 1.93 -2.79
CA PHE A 55 -14.04 2.62 -1.92
C PHE A 55 -14.68 3.98 -1.69
N SER A 56 -15.07 4.28 -0.45
CA SER A 56 -15.29 5.66 -0.05
C SER A 56 -13.95 6.34 -0.23
N VAL A 57 -13.81 7.06 -1.35
CA VAL A 57 -12.75 8.04 -1.51
C VAL A 57 -13.14 9.13 -0.53
N ASP A 58 -12.69 9.00 0.72
CA ASP A 58 -12.68 10.14 1.62
C ASP A 58 -11.93 11.25 0.89
N GLU A 59 -12.57 12.40 0.81
CA GLU A 59 -12.10 13.57 0.09
C GLU A 59 -10.62 13.79 0.41
N ILE A 60 -9.76 13.54 -0.60
CA ILE A 60 -8.33 13.76 -0.46
C ILE A 60 -8.19 15.27 -0.33
N ASN A 61 -8.02 15.75 0.90
CA ASN A 61 -7.79 17.17 1.15
C ASN A 61 -6.49 17.56 0.43
N GLU A 62 -6.63 18.21 -0.73
CA GLU A 62 -5.53 18.57 -1.64
C GLU A 62 -4.65 19.72 -1.11
N GLN A 63 -4.66 19.99 0.19
CA GLN A 63 -3.84 21.03 0.79
C GLN A 63 -2.39 20.55 0.97
N CYS A 64 -1.72 20.27 -0.15
CA CYS A 64 -0.28 20.17 -0.19
C CYS A 64 0.30 21.59 -0.28
N SER A 65 0.56 22.21 0.87
CA SER A 65 1.07 23.59 0.99
C SER A 65 2.55 23.74 0.64
N GLN A 66 3.15 22.79 -0.08
CA GLN A 66 4.57 22.78 -0.42
C GLN A 66 4.70 22.57 -1.92
N ASP A 67 5.65 23.26 -2.57
CA ASP A 67 6.00 23.16 -4.00
C ASP A 67 6.48 21.74 -4.41
N CYS A 68 5.59 20.75 -4.30
CA CYS A 68 5.85 19.33 -4.50
C CYS A 68 5.76 18.88 -5.96
N LYS A 69 5.58 19.82 -6.89
CA LYS A 69 5.24 19.52 -8.29
C LYS A 69 6.44 19.32 -9.21
N THR A 70 7.66 19.17 -8.68
CA THR A 70 8.81 18.82 -9.50
C THR A 70 8.80 17.34 -9.86
N VAL A 71 9.05 17.00 -11.12
CA VAL A 71 9.14 15.61 -11.62
C VAL A 71 10.08 14.75 -10.76
N LYS A 72 11.18 15.32 -10.28
CA LYS A 72 12.13 14.67 -9.37
C LYS A 72 11.51 14.28 -8.03
N ALA A 73 10.70 15.15 -7.43
CA ALA A 73 10.03 14.89 -6.16
C ALA A 73 8.97 13.79 -6.30
N VAL A 74 8.24 13.79 -7.42
CA VAL A 74 7.29 12.72 -7.76
C VAL A 74 8.04 11.39 -7.99
N PHE A 75 9.14 11.39 -8.74
CA PHE A 75 9.92 10.18 -9.00
C PHE A 75 10.52 9.58 -7.73
N VAL A 76 11.08 10.41 -6.85
CA VAL A 76 11.62 9.94 -5.55
C VAL A 76 10.53 9.29 -4.71
N ARG A 77 9.33 9.89 -4.63
CA ARG A 77 8.22 9.30 -3.87
C ARG A 77 7.68 8.01 -4.49
N SER A 78 7.57 7.98 -5.81
CA SER A 78 7.08 6.81 -6.56
C SER A 78 8.11 5.69 -6.67
N SER A 79 9.39 5.95 -6.43
CA SER A 79 10.44 4.93 -6.49
C SER A 79 10.18 3.76 -5.54
N SER A 80 9.53 4.03 -4.39
CA SER A 80 9.08 3.02 -3.43
C SER A 80 8.13 1.96 -4.00
N LEU A 81 7.41 2.28 -5.09
CA LEU A 81 6.49 1.36 -5.76
C LEU A 81 7.22 0.34 -6.63
N ILE A 82 8.40 0.70 -7.13
CA ILE A 82 9.20 -0.12 -8.05
C ILE A 82 10.45 -0.70 -7.39
N SER A 83 10.85 -0.15 -6.23
CA SER A 83 11.92 -0.67 -5.37
C SER A 83 11.35 -1.68 -4.38
N ASN A 84 12.19 -2.64 -4.01
CA ASN A 84 11.85 -3.70 -3.06
C ASN A 84 10.65 -4.56 -3.54
N SER A 85 10.59 -5.79 -3.05
CA SER A 85 9.54 -6.73 -3.46
C SER A 85 9.34 -7.73 -2.33
N ARG A 86 8.11 -7.81 -1.81
CA ARG A 86 7.79 -8.77 -0.75
C ARG A 86 6.36 -9.26 -0.89
N ILE A 87 6.11 -10.48 -0.46
CA ILE A 87 4.77 -11.06 -0.41
C ILE A 87 4.63 -11.79 0.91
N ILE A 88 3.72 -11.33 1.75
CA ILE A 88 3.34 -11.99 3.00
C ILE A 88 1.98 -12.61 2.76
N LYS A 89 1.93 -13.94 2.72
CA LYS A 89 0.65 -14.66 2.57
C LYS A 89 -0.08 -14.64 3.89
N ASN A 90 -1.38 -14.38 3.86
CA ASN A 90 -2.23 -14.55 5.03
C ASN A 90 -2.48 -16.06 5.19
N TYR A 91 -1.60 -16.74 5.92
CA TYR A 91 -1.75 -18.15 6.31
C TYR A 91 -2.63 -18.21 7.56
N ASP A 92 -3.95 -18.16 7.42
CA ASP A 92 -4.84 -18.45 8.56
C ASP A 92 -4.77 -19.93 9.05
N GLU A 93 -3.78 -20.76 8.63
CA GLU A 93 -3.70 -22.18 9.01
C GLU A 93 -2.27 -22.82 9.06
N VAL A 94 -1.20 -22.14 9.50
CA VAL A 94 0.09 -22.87 9.74
C VAL A 94 0.30 -23.25 11.20
N HIS A 95 -0.37 -22.61 12.16
CA HIS A 95 -0.47 -23.15 13.51
C HIS A 95 -1.90 -22.98 14.05
N LYS A 96 -2.57 -24.13 14.11
CA LYS A 96 -3.75 -24.46 14.90
C LYS A 96 -3.84 -23.73 16.25
#